data_AF-A0A5B9G1Q1-F1
#
_entry.id   AF-A0A5B9G1Q1-F1
#
_cell.length_a   1.000
_cell.length_b   1.000
_cell.length_c   1.000
_cell.angle_alpha   90.00
_cell.angle_beta   90.00
_cell.angle_gamma   90.00
#
_symmetry.space_group_name_H-M   'P 1'
#
loop_
_entity.id
_entity.type
_entity.pdbx_description
1 polymer ?
#
loop_
_entity_poly.entity_id
_entity_poly.type
_entity_poly.pdbx_seq_one_letter_code
_entity_poly.pdbx_strand_id
1 'polypeptide(L)' 'MVVVGLVLAGFAALIHVFIFYLESIAWTRPRARATFGMTEAEAEATKELAFNQGAVPLLAVIALALGLAL' A
#
# COMPACT_ATOMS: atom_id res chain seq x y z
N MET A 1 23.85 -13.80 2.10
CA MET A 1 22.98 -13.11 1.12
C MET A 1 21.49 -13.36 1.39
N VAL A 2 21.05 -14.58 1.70
CA VAL A 2 19.63 -14.90 1.97
C VAL A 2 19.00 -14.07 3.10
N VAL A 3 19.66 -13.95 4.26
CA VAL A 3 19.14 -13.17 5.40
C VAL A 3 18.86 -11.70 5.02
N VAL A 4 19.79 -11.07 4.30
CA VAL A 4 19.62 -9.69 3.82
C VAL A 4 18.42 -9.59 2.87
N GLY A 5 18.26 -10.56 1.96
CA GLY A 5 17.11 -10.63 1.05
C GLY A 5 15.77 -10.73 1.80
N LEU A 6 15.69 -11.58 2.83
CA LEU A 6 14.49 -11.73 3.66
C LEU A 6 14.14 -10.44 4.42
N VAL A 7 15.16 -9.75 4.96
CA VAL A 7 14.96 -8.47 5.65
C VAL A 7 14.41 -7.42 4.68
N LEU A 8 15.00 -7.27 3.50
CA LEU A 8 14.54 -6.32 2.49
C LEU A 8 13.12 -6.65 1.98
N ALA A 9 12.82 -7.93 1.76
CA ALA A 9 11.48 -8.38 1.37
C ALA A 9 10.42 -8.06 2.44
N GLY A 10 10.75 -8.28 3.72
CA GLY A 10 9.89 -7.92 4.84
C GLY A 10 9.62 -6.41 4.91
N PHE A 11 10.65 -5.57 4.75
CA PHE A 11 10.47 -4.12 4.69
C PHE A 11 9.60 -3.68 3.51
N ALA A 12 9.83 -4.25 2.32
CA ALA A 12 9.01 -3.95 1.15
C ALA A 12 7.54 -4.34 1.39
N ALA A 13 7.27 -5.50 1.99
CA ALA A 13 5.92 -5.92 2.34
C ALA A 13 5.22 -4.91 3.27
N LEU A 14 5.90 -4.47 4.32
CA LEU A 14 5.36 -3.49 5.26
C LEU A 14 5.03 -2.15 4.59
N ILE A 15 5.88 -1.70 3.67
CA ILE A 15 5.64 -0.47 2.89
C ILE A 15 4.37 -0.62 2.05
N HIS A 16 4.18 -1.74 1.35
CA HIS A 16 2.99 -1.95 0.52
C HIS A 16 1.71 -2.07 1.35
N VAL A 17 1.76 -2.65 2.55
CA VAL A 17 0.61 -2.63 3.48
C VAL A 17 0.26 -1.21 3.89
N PHE A 18 1.27 -0.38 4.18
CA PHE A 18 1.06 1.03 4.52
C PHE A 18 0.47 1.82 3.34
N ILE A 19 0.97 1.60 2.12
CA ILE A 19 0.44 2.23 0.90
C ILE A 19 -1.02 1.80 0.68
N PHE A 20 -1.33 0.50 0.77
CA PHE A 20 -2.70 0.00 0.69
C PHE A 20 -3.61 0.68 1.70
N TYR A 21 -3.17 0.84 2.95
CA TYR A 21 -3.96 1.56 3.96
C TYR A 21 -4.24 3.01 3.53
N LEU A 22 -3.25 3.72 3.01
CA LEU A 22 -3.44 5.09 2.53
C LEU A 22 -4.38 5.15 1.33
N GLU A 23 -4.23 4.28 0.34
CA GLU A 23 -4.95 4.33 -0.94
C GLU A 23 -6.36 3.74 -0.88
N SER A 24 -6.57 2.71 -0.06
CA SER A 24 -7.85 1.98 -0.02
C SER A 24 -8.72 2.36 1.18
N ILE A 25 -8.14 2.81 2.29
CA ILE A 25 -8.87 3.08 3.55
C ILE A 25 -8.85 4.56 3.90
N ALA A 26 -7.69 5.20 3.85
CA ALA A 26 -7.50 6.56 4.34
C ALA A 26 -7.49 7.63 3.24
N TRP A 27 -7.75 7.28 1.98
CA TRP A 27 -7.50 8.12 0.80
C TRP A 27 -8.04 9.55 0.89
N THR A 28 -9.27 9.71 1.35
CA THR A 28 -9.92 11.02 1.44
C THR A 28 -9.58 11.78 2.74
N ARG A 29 -8.83 11.16 3.67
CA ARG A 29 -8.44 11.79 4.94
C ARG A 29 -7.30 12.80 4.76
N PRO A 30 -7.20 13.83 5.63
CA PRO A 30 -6.18 14.88 5.51
C PRO A 30 -4.73 14.37 5.41
N ARG A 31 -4.41 13.27 6.10
CA ARG A 31 -3.08 12.67 6.05
C ARG A 31 -2.74 12.08 4.69
N ALA A 32 -3.65 11.31 4.08
CA ALA A 32 -3.40 10.77 2.74
C ALA A 32 -3.32 11.90 1.72
N ARG A 33 -4.25 12.86 1.76
CA ARG A 33 -4.20 14.06 0.91
C ARG A 33 -2.89 14.84 1.03
N ALA A 34 -2.36 15.01 2.24
CA ALA A 34 -1.07 15.65 2.46
C ALA A 34 0.11 14.84 1.89
N THR A 35 0.07 13.51 2.02
CA THR A 35 1.09 12.61 1.44
C THR A 35 1.10 12.67 -0.09
N PHE A 36 -0.08 12.72 -0.72
CA PHE A 36 -0.22 12.73 -2.19
C PHE A 36 -0.34 14.13 -2.80
N GLY A 37 -0.34 15.19 -1.98
CA GLY A 37 -0.42 16.57 -2.44
C GLY A 37 -1.74 16.94 -3.11
N MET A 38 -2.86 16.36 -2.65
CA MET A 38 -4.17 16.48 -3.29
C MET A 38 -5.11 17.40 -2.52
N THR A 39 -6.00 18.07 -3.24
CA THR A 39 -7.18 18.72 -2.67
C THR A 39 -8.23 17.70 -2.26
N GLU A 40 -9.23 18.13 -1.48
CA GLU A 40 -10.36 17.27 -1.10
C GLU A 40 -11.17 16.81 -2.31
N ALA A 41 -11.42 17.70 -3.28
CA ALA A 41 -12.16 17.37 -4.48
C ALA A 41 -11.43 16.34 -5.36
N GLU A 42 -10.12 16.48 -5.52
CA GLU A 42 -9.30 15.52 -6.27
C GLU A 42 -9.27 14.15 -5.58
N ALA A 43 -9.17 14.12 -4.25
CA ALA A 43 -9.18 12.87 -3.50
C ALA A 43 -10.51 12.13 -3.63
N GLU A 44 -11.65 12.84 -3.57
CA GLU A 44 -12.97 12.23 -3.80
C GLU A 44 -13.12 11.73 -5.24
N ALA A 45 -12.69 12.52 -6.23
CA ALA A 45 -12.78 12.16 -7.65
C ALA A 45 -11.94 10.93 -8.03
N THR A 46 -10.85 10.67 -7.31
CA THR A 46 -9.89 9.59 -7.60
C THR A 46 -10.00 8.39 -6.64
N LYS A 47 -10.97 8.40 -5.72
CA LYS A 47 -11.10 7.39 -4.65
C LYS A 47 -11.19 5.96 -5.16
N GLU A 48 -11.98 5.71 -6.20
CA GLU A 48 -12.12 4.36 -6.76
C GLU A 48 -10.85 3.90 -7.48
N LEU A 49 -10.19 4.81 -8.19
CA LEU A 49 -8.90 4.55 -8.82
C LEU A 49 -7.84 4.18 -7.78
N ALA A 50 -7.75 4.95 -6.69
CA ALA A 50 -6.82 4.71 -5.60
C ALA A 50 -7.09 3.37 -4.91
N PHE A 51 -8.36 3.03 -4.68
CA PHE A 51 -8.71 1.72 -4.13
C PHE A 51 -8.18 0.57 -5.01
N ASN A 52 -8.35 0.67 -6.33
CA ASN A 52 -7.84 -0.31 -7.27
C ASN A 52 -6.30 -0.36 -7.30
N GLN A 53 -5.64 0.81 -7.20
CA GLN A 53 -4.18 0.89 -7.13
C GLN A 53 -3.63 0.22 -5.87
N GLY A 54 -4.24 0.45 -4.71
CA GLY A 54 -3.79 -0.16 -3.46
C GLY A 54 -4.00 -1.68 -3.42
N ALA A 55 -5.08 -2.20 -4.02
CA ALA A 55 -5.42 -3.62 -3.95
C ALA A 55 -4.46 -4.53 -4.75
N VAL A 56 -3.90 -4.06 -5.86
CA VAL A 56 -2.98 -4.84 -6.72
C VAL A 56 -1.69 -5.27 -6.00
N PRO A 57 -0.90 -4.36 -5.39
CA PRO A 57 0.31 -4.76 -4.67
C PRO A 57 0.01 -5.53 -3.39
N LEU A 58 -1.18 -5.38 -2.78
CA LEU A 58 -1.56 -6.16 -1.60
C LEU A 58 -1.56 -7.67 -1.90
N LEU A 59 -1.97 -8.09 -3.10
CA LEU A 59 -1.90 -9.50 -3.53
C LEU A 59 -0.45 -10.03 -3.51
N ALA A 60 0.52 -9.21 -3.92
CA ALA A 60 1.93 -9.58 -3.88
C ALA A 60 2.43 -9.73 -2.45
N VAL A 61 1.97 -8.88 -1.53
CA VAL A 61 2.28 -9.01 -0.09
C VAL A 61 1.70 -10.30 0.49
N ILE A 62 0.46 -10.63 0.14
CA ILE A 62 -0.19 -11.87 0.60
C ILE A 62 0.58 -13.09 0.09
N ALA A 63 0.94 -13.11 -1.19
CA ALA A 63 1.72 -14.20 -1.78
C ALA A 63 3.09 -14.36 -1.11
N LEU A 64 3.80 -13.25 -0.84
CA LEU A 64 5.06 -13.27 -0.10
C LEU A 64 4.89 -13.81 1.32
N ALA A 65 3.87 -13.35 2.06
CA ALA A 65 3.61 -13.81 3.42
C ALA A 65 3.33 -15.32 3.49
N LEU A 66 2.54 -15.83 2.54
CA LEU A 66 2.29 -17.27 2.42
C LEU A 66 3.57 -18.04 2.09
N GLY A 67 4.39 -17.55 1.16
CA GLY A 67 5.66 -18.18 0.79
C GLY A 67 6.73 -18.14 1.89
N LEU A 68 6.62 -17.23 2.87
CA LEU A 68 7.49 -17.21 4.06
C LEU A 68 7.01 -18.17 5.16
N ALA A 69 5.72 -18.52 5.17
CA ALA A 69 5.11 -19.35 6.21
C ALA A 69 5.13 -20.86 5.90
N LEU A 70 5.28 -21.23 4.63
CA LEU A 70 5.36 -22.59 4.10
C LEU A 70 6.82 -23.00 3.86
#